data_AF-A0AAD7YDC6-F1
#
_entry.id   AF-A0AAD7YDC6-F1
#
_cell.length_a   1.000
_cell.length_b   1.000
_cell.length_c   1.000
_cell.angle_alpha   90.00
_cell.angle_beta   90.00
_cell.angle_gamma   90.00
#
_symmetry.space_group_name_H-M   'P 1'
#
loop_
_entity.id
_entity.type
_entity.pdbx_description
1 polymer ?
#
loop_
_entity_poly.entity_id
_entity_poly.type
_entity_poly.pdbx_seq_one_letter_code
_entity_poly.pdbx_strand_id
1 'polypeptide(L)'
;MATLIQSYEQQYSVLTADITAKIGRLKSGNGDNREQLIREIQANFEEANDLLEQLELETRGVGAGSRVAAYRAELQRVRDEFRSVVNNTGQTYVYENEEVFDDWGGMGEQHRKLLDNTERLERSGKTLTEGYRVLLETEQVGAAVLQDLSVQRETIQRSRGRLRETDEQLNRSSRLMNTMVMRALQDRFVLALVFVVLGALLCVGVYCFVT
;
A
#
# COMPACT_ATOMS: atom_id res chain seq x y z
N MET A 1 -0.73 -3.50 -18.66
CA MET A 1 -0.58 -2.89 -17.32
C MET A 1 -1.59 -3.49 -16.32
N ALA A 2 -2.90 -3.44 -16.57
CA ALA A 2 -3.89 -4.06 -15.66
C ALA A 2 -3.71 -5.59 -15.48
N THR A 3 -3.23 -6.30 -16.51
CA THR A 3 -2.95 -7.74 -16.46
C THR A 3 -1.78 -8.13 -15.57
N LEU A 4 -0.79 -7.24 -15.42
CA LEU A 4 0.41 -7.51 -14.61
C LEU A 4 0.09 -7.38 -13.12
N ILE A 5 -0.65 -6.34 -12.74
CA ILE A 5 -1.16 -6.15 -11.37
C ILE A 5 -2.03 -7.36 -10.97
N GLN A 6 -2.93 -7.81 -11.85
CA GLN A 6 -3.77 -8.97 -11.58
C GLN A 6 -2.97 -10.27 -11.42
N SER A 7 -1.88 -10.43 -12.18
CA SER A 7 -0.98 -11.57 -12.02
C SER A 7 -0.22 -11.56 -10.68
N TYR A 8 0.21 -10.38 -10.21
CA TYR A 8 0.87 -10.25 -8.91
C TYR A 8 -0.12 -10.45 -7.75
N GLU A 9 -1.35 -9.93 -7.86
CA GLU A 9 -2.42 -10.18 -6.88
C GLU A 9 -2.74 -11.68 -6.77
N GLN A 10 -2.78 -12.39 -7.90
CA GLN A 10 -2.99 -13.84 -7.92
C GLN A 10 -1.83 -14.60 -7.29
N GLN A 11 -0.58 -14.25 -7.63
CA GLN A 11 0.61 -14.88 -7.05
C GLN A 11 0.67 -14.66 -5.54
N TYR A 12 0.41 -13.43 -5.07
CA TYR A 12 0.34 -13.11 -3.66
C TYR A 12 -0.73 -13.91 -2.91
N SER A 13 -1.93 -14.07 -3.50
CA SER A 13 -3.01 -14.87 -2.89
C SER A 13 -2.62 -16.34 -2.74
N VAL A 14 -1.97 -16.93 -3.76
CA VAL A 14 -1.51 -18.32 -3.71
C VAL A 14 -0.43 -18.49 -2.66
N LEU A 15 0.54 -17.58 -2.61
CA LEU A 15 1.66 -17.64 -1.67
C LEU A 15 1.20 -17.48 -0.21
N THR A 16 0.25 -16.58 0.05
CA THR A 16 -0.32 -16.37 1.39
C THR A 16 -1.13 -17.58 1.86
N ALA A 17 -1.85 -18.24 0.94
CA ALA A 17 -2.54 -19.49 1.23
C ALA A 17 -1.57 -20.64 1.56
N ASP A 18 -0.46 -20.75 0.82
CA ASP A 18 0.59 -21.75 1.11
C ASP A 18 1.26 -21.51 2.46
N ILE A 19 1.60 -20.25 2.79
CA ILE A 19 2.11 -19.86 4.11
C ILE A 19 1.14 -20.29 5.22
N THR A 20 -0.14 -19.97 5.07
CA THR A 20 -1.17 -20.29 6.08
C THR A 20 -1.33 -21.80 6.25
N ALA A 21 -1.33 -22.57 5.15
CA ALA A 21 -1.40 -24.03 5.20
C ALA A 21 -0.17 -24.65 5.91
N LYS A 22 1.03 -24.14 5.62
CA LYS A 22 2.27 -24.57 6.28
C LYS A 22 2.29 -24.21 7.77
N ILE A 23 1.76 -23.05 8.17
CA ILE A 23 1.57 -22.68 9.59
C ILE A 23 0.60 -23.66 10.28
N GLY A 24 -0.50 -24.04 9.61
CA GLY A 24 -1.43 -25.05 10.12
C GLY A 24 -0.76 -26.41 10.34
N ARG A 25 0.10 -26.84 9.40
CA ARG A 25 0.92 -28.06 9.54
C ARG A 25 1.94 -27.94 10.68
N LEU A 26 2.55 -26.77 10.87
CA LEU A 26 3.47 -26.50 11.97
C LEU A 26 2.79 -26.63 13.34
N LYS A 27 1.51 -26.25 13.43
CA LYS A 27 0.69 -26.37 14.65
C LYS A 27 0.30 -27.82 14.99
N SER A 28 0.21 -28.68 13.98
CA SER A 28 -0.26 -30.08 14.13
C SER A 28 0.86 -31.14 14.00
N GLY A 29 2.08 -30.74 13.68
CA GLY A 29 3.11 -31.63 13.11
C GLY A 29 4.21 -32.09 14.08
N ASN A 30 4.55 -33.38 13.95
CA ASN A 30 5.63 -34.12 14.61
C ASN A 30 7.01 -33.49 14.33
N GLY A 31 7.91 -33.48 15.33
CA GLY A 31 9.12 -32.64 15.39
C GLY A 31 10.16 -32.76 14.27
N ASP A 32 10.19 -33.86 13.51
CA ASP A 32 11.29 -34.16 12.57
C ASP A 32 11.40 -33.23 11.35
N ASN A 33 10.29 -32.62 10.91
CA ASN A 33 10.29 -31.69 9.75
C ASN A 33 10.07 -30.22 10.15
N ARG A 34 10.10 -29.91 11.45
CA ARG A 34 9.73 -28.59 11.97
C ARG A 34 10.68 -27.49 11.51
N GLU A 35 11.99 -27.70 11.66
CA GLU A 35 12.98 -26.69 11.24
C GLU A 35 12.96 -26.45 9.73
N GLN A 36 12.74 -27.50 8.94
CA GLN A 36 12.60 -27.38 7.50
C GLN A 36 11.37 -26.56 7.14
N LEU A 37 10.22 -26.84 7.74
CA LEU A 37 8.99 -26.06 7.53
C LEU A 37 9.14 -24.59 7.95
N ILE A 38 9.84 -24.32 9.05
CA ILE A 38 10.14 -22.95 9.49
C ILE A 38 10.98 -22.21 8.44
N ARG A 39 12.04 -22.84 7.90
CA ARG A 39 12.87 -22.26 6.84
C ARG A 39 12.07 -22.00 5.56
N GLU A 40 11.23 -22.94 5.15
CA GLU A 40 10.37 -22.78 3.96
C GLU A 40 9.32 -21.67 4.14
N ILE A 41 8.71 -21.55 5.32
CA ILE A 41 7.77 -20.47 5.62
C ILE A 41 8.48 -19.11 5.60
N GLN A 42 9.70 -19.02 6.14
CA GLN A 42 10.49 -17.79 6.11
C GLN A 42 10.85 -17.37 4.68
N ALA A 43 11.26 -18.31 3.81
CA ALA A 43 11.53 -18.03 2.40
C ALA A 43 10.28 -17.54 1.67
N ASN A 44 9.12 -18.18 1.88
CA ASN A 44 7.86 -17.74 1.29
C ASN A 44 7.44 -16.33 1.77
N PHE A 45 7.75 -15.95 3.01
CA PHE A 45 7.49 -14.58 3.50
C PHE A 45 8.38 -13.53 2.83
N GLU A 46 9.60 -13.89 2.45
CA GLU A 46 10.53 -13.02 1.72
C GLU A 46 10.01 -12.81 0.30
N GLU A 47 9.65 -13.89 -0.40
CA GLU A 47 9.04 -13.83 -1.74
C GLU A 47 7.72 -13.02 -1.74
N ALA A 48 6.91 -13.15 -0.68
CA ALA A 48 5.68 -12.36 -0.53
C ALA A 48 5.94 -10.86 -0.34
N ASN A 49 7.03 -10.50 0.35
CA ASN A 49 7.43 -9.10 0.48
C ASN A 49 7.92 -8.54 -0.86
N ASP A 50 8.73 -9.29 -1.61
CA ASP A 50 9.23 -8.88 -2.92
C ASP A 50 8.09 -8.64 -3.91
N LEU A 51 7.09 -9.53 -3.93
CA LEU A 51 5.88 -9.37 -4.73
C LEU A 51 5.08 -8.12 -4.34
N LEU A 52 4.98 -7.81 -3.04
CA LEU A 52 4.30 -6.60 -2.57
C LEU A 52 5.05 -5.32 -2.96
N GLU A 53 6.39 -5.34 -2.94
CA GLU A 53 7.21 -4.20 -3.37
C GLU A 53 7.04 -3.94 -4.87
N GLN A 54 7.04 -4.99 -5.70
CA GLN A 54 6.76 -4.88 -7.13
C GLN A 54 5.34 -4.36 -7.38
N LEU A 55 4.35 -4.84 -6.62
CA LEU A 55 2.97 -4.37 -6.73
C LEU A 55 2.83 -2.90 -6.30
N GLU A 56 3.59 -2.44 -5.30
CA GLU A 56 3.66 -1.02 -4.89
C GLU A 56 4.22 -0.13 -6.01
N LEU A 57 5.29 -0.56 -6.66
CA LEU A 57 5.91 0.17 -7.77
C LEU A 57 4.96 0.32 -8.97
N GLU A 58 4.26 -0.76 -9.32
CA GLU A 58 3.32 -0.78 -10.44
C GLU A 58 2.04 0.00 -10.15
N THR A 59 1.59 0.02 -8.89
CA THR A 59 0.35 0.71 -8.47
C THR A 59 0.54 2.20 -8.18
N ARG A 60 1.78 2.67 -7.97
CA ARG A 60 2.10 4.09 -7.76
C ARG A 60 1.66 4.99 -8.92
N GLY A 61 1.55 4.45 -10.13
CA GLY A 61 1.03 5.15 -11.31
C GLY A 61 -0.50 5.22 -11.42
N VAL A 62 -1.24 4.39 -10.68
CA VAL A 62 -2.70 4.18 -10.85
C VAL A 62 -3.52 4.65 -9.62
N GLY A 63 -2.86 5.11 -8.56
CA GLY A 63 -3.55 5.58 -7.34
C GLY A 63 -4.10 4.46 -6.45
N ALA A 64 -3.59 3.23 -6.60
CA ALA A 64 -4.06 2.04 -5.88
C ALA A 64 -3.29 1.75 -4.56
N GLY A 65 -2.59 2.75 -3.99
CA GLY A 65 -1.80 2.59 -2.75
C GLY A 65 -2.58 2.08 -1.54
N SER A 66 -3.90 2.29 -1.49
CA SER A 66 -4.77 1.77 -0.42
C SER A 66 -4.90 0.24 -0.43
N ARG A 67 -4.72 -0.42 -1.58
CA ARG A 67 -4.85 -1.89 -1.69
C ARG A 67 -3.56 -2.58 -1.23
N VAL A 68 -2.41 -2.03 -1.59
CA VAL A 68 -1.09 -2.51 -1.13
C VAL A 68 -0.96 -2.42 0.39
N ALA A 69 -1.44 -1.32 0.98
CA ALA A 69 -1.46 -1.16 2.42
C ALA A 69 -2.29 -2.24 3.14
N ALA A 70 -3.43 -2.63 2.56
CA ALA A 70 -4.28 -3.70 3.10
C ALA A 70 -3.56 -5.07 3.05
N TYR A 71 -2.93 -5.41 1.91
CA TYR A 71 -2.16 -6.64 1.78
C TYR A 71 -0.94 -6.69 2.72
N ARG A 72 -0.26 -5.55 2.93
CA ARG A 72 0.85 -5.46 3.89
C ARG A 72 0.37 -5.74 5.32
N ALA A 73 -0.77 -5.19 5.73
CA ALA A 73 -1.35 -5.44 7.04
C ALA A 73 -1.76 -6.91 7.22
N GLU A 74 -2.31 -7.54 6.18
CA GLU A 74 -2.64 -8.97 6.19
C GLU A 74 -1.40 -9.85 6.33
N LEU A 75 -0.34 -9.59 5.55
CA LEU A 75 0.93 -10.33 5.64
C LEU A 75 1.55 -10.21 7.03
N GLN A 76 1.47 -9.04 7.65
CA GLN A 76 1.95 -8.80 9.00
C GLN A 76 1.16 -9.59 10.05
N ARG A 77 -0.18 -9.66 9.92
CA ARG A 77 -1.02 -10.49 10.78
C ARG A 77 -0.64 -11.97 10.72
N VAL A 78 -0.40 -12.50 9.52
CA VAL A 78 0.01 -13.91 9.32
C VAL A 78 1.41 -14.16 9.88
N ARG A 79 2.32 -13.18 9.80
CA ARG A 79 3.65 -13.25 10.39
C ARG A 79 3.62 -13.29 11.92
N ASP A 80 2.74 -12.51 12.55
CA ASP A 80 2.55 -12.52 14.00
C ASP A 80 1.97 -13.87 14.47
N GLU A 81 1.03 -14.44 13.71
CA GLU A 81 0.49 -15.78 13.97
C GLU A 81 1.58 -16.87 13.87
N PHE A 82 2.41 -16.84 12.83
CA PHE A 82 3.56 -17.73 12.69
C PHE A 82 4.51 -17.65 13.89
N ARG A 83 4.87 -16.43 14.31
CA ARG A 83 5.75 -16.20 15.47
C ARG A 83 5.15 -16.77 16.75
N SER A 84 3.84 -16.61 16.94
CA SER A 84 3.11 -17.18 18.08
C SER A 84 3.16 -18.71 18.06
N VAL A 85 2.91 -19.36 16.92
CA VAL A 85 2.95 -20.83 16.78
C VAL A 85 4.37 -21.37 17.05
N VAL A 86 5.41 -20.70 16.53
CA VAL A 86 6.80 -21.09 16.77
C VAL A 86 7.13 -21.03 18.27
N ASN A 87 6.77 -19.94 18.95
CA ASN A 87 7.06 -19.74 20.38
C ASN A 87 6.24 -20.67 21.30
N ASN A 88 4.95 -20.85 21.02
CA ASN A 88 4.04 -21.64 21.85
C ASN A 88 4.37 -23.14 21.80
N THR A 89 4.81 -23.64 20.65
CA THR A 89 5.27 -25.03 20.54
C THR A 89 6.60 -25.25 21.29
N GLY A 90 7.48 -24.23 21.36
CA GLY A 90 8.72 -24.31 22.14
C GLY A 90 8.50 -24.42 23.65
N GLN A 91 7.39 -23.87 24.16
CA GLN A 91 6.97 -24.00 25.57
C GLN A 91 6.39 -25.39 25.88
N THR A 92 5.76 -26.05 24.91
CA THR A 92 5.15 -27.38 25.10
C THR A 92 6.23 -28.46 25.35
N TYR A 93 7.37 -28.39 24.66
CA TYR A 93 8.48 -29.33 24.88
C TYR A 93 9.25 -29.15 26.20
N VAL A 94 9.12 -28.00 26.85
CA VAL A 94 9.78 -27.72 28.15
C VAL A 94 8.91 -28.18 29.32
N TYR A 95 7.59 -28.23 29.16
CA TYR A 95 6.67 -28.65 30.23
C TYR A 95 6.42 -30.17 30.29
N GLU A 96 6.78 -30.91 29.23
CA GLU A 96 6.56 -32.37 29.15
C GLU A 96 7.79 -33.22 29.59
N ASN A 97 8.92 -32.58 29.93
CA ASN A 97 10.15 -33.25 30.39
C ASN A 97 10.46 -33.05 31.89
N GLU A 98 9.49 -32.58 32.69
CA GLU A 98 9.68 -32.34 34.13
C GLU A 98 8.78 -33.22 35.00
N GLU A 99 8.51 -34.46 34.56
CA GLU A 99 7.99 -35.50 35.44
C GLU A 99 8.94 -36.70 35.51
N VAL A 100 9.43 -36.94 36.72
CA VAL A 100 10.13 -38.14 37.23
C VAL A 100 11.66 -38.18 37.04
N PHE A 101 12.39 -37.56 37.98
CA PHE A 101 13.35 -38.30 38.80
C PHE A 101 13.57 -37.59 40.13
N ASP A 102 13.26 -38.29 41.22
CA ASP A 102 13.40 -37.87 42.61
C ASP A 102 14.82 -38.11 43.14
N ASP A 103 15.19 -37.34 44.16
CA ASP A 103 16.16 -37.62 45.22
C ASP A 103 17.68 -37.71 44.88
N TRP A 104 18.40 -36.59 45.06
CA TRP A 104 19.62 -36.41 45.90
C TRP A 104 20.42 -35.14 45.49
N GLY A 105 20.24 -34.00 46.19
CA GLY A 105 21.09 -32.81 45.93
C GLY A 105 20.62 -31.43 46.41
N GLY A 106 19.78 -31.33 47.45
CA GLY A 106 18.95 -30.15 47.74
C GLY A 106 19.61 -28.79 48.06
N MET A 107 20.95 -28.66 48.15
CA MET A 107 21.59 -27.36 48.45
C MET A 107 22.29 -26.72 47.23
N GLY A 108 22.78 -27.52 46.28
CA GLY A 108 23.41 -27.01 45.05
C GLY A 108 22.39 -26.49 44.02
N GLU A 109 21.23 -27.15 43.93
CA GLU A 109 20.20 -26.83 42.95
C GLU A 109 19.43 -25.54 43.27
N GLN A 110 19.19 -25.22 44.54
CA GLN A 110 18.59 -23.93 44.91
C GLN A 110 19.51 -22.77 44.54
N HIS A 111 20.82 -22.88 44.78
CA HIS A 111 21.77 -21.83 44.42
C HIS A 111 21.90 -21.69 42.90
N ARG A 112 21.86 -22.81 42.16
CA ARG A 112 21.87 -22.82 40.69
C ARG A 112 20.60 -22.22 40.09
N LYS A 113 19.43 -22.49 40.69
CA LYS A 113 18.15 -21.88 40.32
C LYS A 113 18.13 -20.36 40.57
N LEU A 114 18.73 -19.88 41.66
CA LEU A 114 18.83 -18.43 41.94
C LEU A 114 19.79 -17.70 40.99
N LEU A 115 20.91 -18.33 40.65
CA LEU A 115 21.84 -17.81 39.63
C LEU A 115 21.19 -17.74 38.25
N ASP A 116 20.48 -18.80 37.83
CA ASP A 116 19.74 -18.82 36.57
C ASP A 116 18.62 -17.76 36.54
N ASN A 117 17.92 -17.55 37.67
CA ASN A 117 16.92 -16.50 37.79
C ASN A 117 17.54 -15.10 37.67
N THR A 118 18.72 -14.90 38.28
CA THR A 118 19.48 -13.63 38.21
C THR A 118 19.97 -13.35 36.80
N GLU A 119 20.53 -14.36 36.10
CA GLU A 119 20.97 -14.24 34.71
C GLU A 119 19.81 -13.92 33.77
N ARG A 120 18.66 -14.58 33.98
CA ARG A 120 17.42 -14.27 33.24
C ARG A 120 16.93 -12.85 33.50
N LEU A 121 17.01 -12.36 34.73
CA LEU A 121 16.61 -11.00 35.09
C LEU A 121 17.53 -9.96 34.44
N GLU A 122 18.85 -10.17 34.48
CA GLU A 122 19.83 -9.30 33.83
C GLU A 122 19.59 -9.25 32.31
N ARG A 123 19.37 -10.41 31.69
CA ARG A 123 19.06 -10.51 30.26
C ARG A 123 17.76 -9.81 29.91
N SER A 124 16.71 -10.00 30.72
CA SER A 124 15.42 -9.34 30.53
C SER A 124 15.54 -7.82 30.69
N GLY A 125 16.29 -7.34 31.68
CA GLY A 125 16.57 -5.91 31.88
C GLY A 125 17.34 -5.28 30.71
N LYS A 126 18.32 -6.02 30.15
CA LYS A 126 19.04 -5.58 28.95
C LYS A 126 18.12 -5.49 27.73
N THR A 127 17.27 -6.50 27.51
CA THR A 127 16.29 -6.47 26.41
C THR A 127 15.23 -5.39 26.58
N LEU A 128 14.84 -5.07 27.82
CA LEU A 128 13.90 -3.98 28.11
C LEU A 128 14.52 -2.61 27.79
N THR A 129 15.79 -2.43 28.16
CA THR A 129 16.54 -1.18 27.89
C THR A 129 16.73 -0.99 26.38
N GLU A 130 17.04 -2.06 25.67
CA GLU A 130 17.15 -2.06 24.20
C GLU A 130 15.79 -1.78 23.55
N GLY A 131 14.72 -2.42 24.03
CA GLY A 131 13.35 -2.16 23.58
C GLY A 131 12.91 -0.71 23.82
N TYR A 132 13.26 -0.12 24.96
CA TYR A 132 12.98 1.28 25.27
C TYR A 132 13.69 2.23 24.28
N ARG A 133 14.96 1.94 23.94
CA ARG A 133 15.69 2.72 22.93
C ARG A 133 15.01 2.63 21.56
N VAL A 134 14.63 1.42 21.13
CA VAL A 134 13.93 1.23 19.85
C VAL A 134 12.57 1.94 19.83
N LEU A 135 11.85 1.96 20.96
CA LEU A 135 10.60 2.70 21.07
C LEU A 135 10.79 4.21 20.91
N LEU A 136 11.85 4.79 21.51
CA LEU A 136 12.17 6.21 21.33
C LEU A 136 12.54 6.54 19.88
N GLU A 137 13.35 5.70 19.24
CA GLU A 137 13.68 5.85 17.80
C GLU A 137 12.40 5.75 16.94
N THR A 138 11.48 4.84 17.30
CA THR A 138 10.20 4.67 16.61
C THR A 138 9.26 5.86 16.83
N GLU A 139 9.23 6.44 18.04
CA GLU A 139 8.46 7.66 18.34
C GLU A 139 8.95 8.83 17.49
N GLN A 140 10.27 8.99 17.35
CA GLN A 140 10.86 10.02 16.52
C GLN A 140 10.49 9.85 15.04
N VAL A 141 10.56 8.61 14.51
CA VAL A 141 10.12 8.31 13.15
C VAL A 141 8.63 8.57 12.99
N GLY A 142 7.80 8.17 13.96
CA GLY A 142 6.37 8.43 13.96
C GLY A 142 6.03 9.93 13.92
N ALA A 143 6.74 10.74 14.71
CA ALA A 143 6.61 12.19 14.70
C ALA A 143 6.97 12.80 13.33
N ALA A 144 8.05 12.33 12.71
CA ALA A 144 8.45 12.76 11.36
C ALA A 144 7.39 12.38 10.30
N VAL A 145 6.84 11.17 10.37
CA VAL A 145 5.76 10.73 9.48
C VAL A 145 4.50 11.58 9.64
N LEU A 146 4.12 11.93 10.88
CA LEU A 146 2.98 12.82 11.13
C LEU A 146 3.22 14.23 10.55
N GLN A 147 4.44 14.74 10.65
CA GLN A 147 4.82 16.01 10.04
C GLN A 147 4.70 15.94 8.51
N ASP A 148 5.22 14.90 7.88
CA ASP A 148 5.12 14.71 6.42
C ASP A 148 3.67 14.58 5.96
N LEU A 149 2.84 13.83 6.69
CA LEU A 149 1.41 13.72 6.40
C LEU A 149 0.70 15.08 6.49
N SER A 150 1.10 15.92 7.44
CA SER A 150 0.56 17.28 7.57
C SER A 150 0.92 18.16 6.36
N VAL A 151 2.16 18.09 5.88
CA VAL A 151 2.64 18.80 4.69
C VAL A 151 1.97 18.28 3.43
N GLN A 152 1.79 16.96 3.31
CA GLN A 152 1.06 16.35 2.19
C GLN A 152 -0.41 16.79 2.18
N ARG A 153 -1.07 16.83 3.35
CA ARG A 153 -2.44 17.34 3.46
C ARG A 153 -2.54 18.78 2.97
N GLU A 154 -1.62 19.64 3.39
CA GLU A 154 -1.58 21.04 2.95
C GLU A 154 -1.34 21.15 1.44
N THR A 155 -0.46 20.32 0.88
CA THR A 155 -0.19 20.24 -0.56
C THR A 155 -1.44 19.82 -1.34
N ILE A 156 -2.18 18.80 -0.87
CA ILE A 156 -3.45 18.37 -1.48
C ILE A 156 -4.48 19.50 -1.42
N GLN A 157 -4.58 20.21 -0.29
CA GLN A 157 -5.50 21.34 -0.15
C GLN A 157 -5.18 22.47 -1.12
N ARG A 158 -3.88 22.84 -1.26
CA ARG A 158 -3.44 23.83 -2.25
C ARG A 158 -3.76 23.40 -3.68
N SER A 159 -3.46 22.14 -4.04
CA SER A 159 -3.77 21.59 -5.36
C SER A 159 -5.27 21.61 -5.66
N ARG A 160 -6.12 21.28 -4.69
CA ARG A 160 -7.59 21.40 -4.83
C ARG A 160 -8.03 22.84 -5.05
N GLY A 161 -7.43 23.80 -4.33
CA GLY A 161 -7.68 25.23 -4.55
C GLY A 161 -7.32 25.67 -5.97
N ARG A 162 -6.14 25.31 -6.46
CA ARG A 162 -5.67 25.62 -7.83
C ARG A 162 -6.54 24.97 -8.90
N LEU A 163 -6.99 23.72 -8.68
CA LEU A 163 -7.91 23.05 -9.60
C LEU A 163 -9.25 23.78 -9.71
N ARG A 164 -9.80 24.24 -8.58
CA ARG A 164 -11.05 25.02 -8.57
C ARG A 164 -10.89 26.36 -9.29
N GLU A 165 -9.78 27.06 -9.05
CA GLU A 165 -9.47 28.29 -9.78
C GLU A 165 -9.30 28.05 -11.29
N THR A 166 -8.62 26.95 -11.66
CA THR A 166 -8.45 26.55 -13.07
C THR A 166 -9.81 26.24 -13.72
N ASP A 167 -10.71 25.57 -13.00
CA ASP A 167 -12.06 25.26 -13.48
C ASP A 167 -12.90 26.54 -13.71
N GLU A 168 -12.77 27.53 -12.82
CA GLU A 168 -13.37 28.86 -13.01
C GLU A 168 -12.80 29.59 -14.25
N GLN A 169 -11.48 29.51 -14.47
CA GLN A 169 -10.83 30.06 -15.66
C GLN A 169 -11.25 29.34 -16.95
N LEU A 170 -11.40 28.02 -16.91
CA LEU A 170 -11.90 27.21 -18.03
C LEU A 170 -13.36 27.56 -18.37
N ASN A 171 -14.22 27.74 -17.37
CA ASN A 171 -15.59 28.18 -17.59
C ASN A 171 -15.66 29.58 -18.23
N ARG A 172 -14.83 30.52 -17.76
CA ARG A 172 -14.71 31.85 -18.38
C ARG A 172 -14.21 31.74 -19.83
N SER A 173 -13.19 30.91 -20.08
CA SER A 173 -12.63 30.68 -21.41
C SER A 173 -13.64 30.05 -22.35
N SER A 174 -14.45 29.10 -21.87
CA SER A 174 -15.53 28.46 -22.62
C SER A 174 -16.60 29.49 -23.05
N ARG A 175 -16.98 30.40 -22.15
CA ARG A 175 -17.91 31.50 -22.49
C ARG A 175 -17.34 32.43 -23.55
N LEU A 176 -16.07 32.83 -23.43
CA LEU A 176 -15.41 33.67 -24.42
C LEU A 176 -15.32 32.97 -25.79
N MET A 177 -14.94 31.70 -25.79
CA MET A 177 -14.87 30.89 -27.01
C MET A 177 -16.24 30.80 -27.68
N ASN A 178 -17.32 30.54 -26.93
CA ASN A 178 -18.67 30.49 -27.48
C ASN A 178 -19.08 31.83 -28.11
N THR A 179 -18.72 32.96 -27.50
CA THR A 179 -18.95 34.29 -28.11
C THR A 179 -18.13 34.52 -29.38
N MET A 180 -16.89 34.02 -29.45
CA MET A 180 -16.09 34.10 -30.67
C MET A 180 -16.68 33.24 -31.80
N VAL A 181 -17.13 32.03 -31.48
CA VAL A 181 -17.78 31.12 -32.44
C VAL A 181 -19.06 31.74 -33.01
N MET A 182 -19.91 32.33 -32.16
CA MET A 182 -21.12 33.02 -32.60
C MET A 182 -20.80 34.21 -33.52
N ARG A 183 -19.80 35.03 -33.18
CA ARG A 183 -19.36 36.14 -34.05
C ARG A 183 -18.81 35.66 -35.39
N ALA A 184 -18.02 34.58 -35.40
CA ALA A 184 -17.48 34.00 -36.62
C ALA A 184 -18.57 33.44 -37.54
N LEU A 185 -19.61 32.81 -36.97
CA LEU A 185 -20.78 32.37 -37.75
C LEU A 185 -21.57 33.55 -38.33
N GLN A 186 -21.79 34.59 -37.53
CA GLN A 186 -22.46 35.81 -37.99
C GLN A 186 -21.71 36.46 -39.15
N ASP A 187 -20.39 36.59 -39.05
CA ASP A 187 -19.54 37.16 -40.10
C ASP A 187 -19.63 36.36 -41.41
N ARG A 188 -19.58 35.02 -41.33
CA ARG A 188 -19.78 34.16 -42.50
C ARG A 188 -21.17 34.31 -43.12
N PHE A 189 -22.22 34.44 -42.31
CA PHE A 189 -23.59 34.61 -42.82
C PHE A 189 -23.78 35.96 -43.52
N VAL A 190 -23.21 37.03 -42.95
CA VAL A 190 -23.20 38.37 -43.56
C VAL A 190 -22.47 38.35 -44.90
N LEU A 191 -21.29 37.72 -44.96
CA LEU A 191 -20.54 37.59 -46.20
C LEU A 191 -21.32 36.81 -47.28
N ALA A 192 -21.95 35.70 -46.91
CA ALA A 192 -22.79 34.91 -47.83
C ALA A 192 -23.97 35.72 -48.37
N LEU A 193 -24.65 36.50 -47.52
CA LEU A 193 -25.76 37.37 -47.92
C LEU A 193 -25.30 38.41 -48.96
N VAL A 194 -24.15 39.06 -48.73
CA VAL A 194 -23.59 40.06 -49.67
C VAL A 194 -23.33 39.44 -51.04
N PHE A 195 -22.73 38.25 -51.12
CA PHE A 195 -22.52 37.56 -52.39
C PHE A 195 -23.83 37.22 -53.12
N VAL A 196 -24.86 36.78 -52.39
CA VAL A 196 -26.19 36.48 -52.96
C VAL A 196 -26.84 37.74 -53.54
N VAL A 197 -26.79 38.87 -52.82
CA VAL A 197 -27.37 40.15 -53.28
C VAL A 197 -26.63 40.66 -54.52
N LEU A 198 -25.30 40.64 -54.51
CA LEU A 198 -24.49 41.04 -55.68
C LEU A 198 -24.79 40.16 -56.90
N GLY A 199 -24.90 38.83 -56.71
CA GLY A 199 -25.26 37.90 -57.77
C GLY A 199 -26.65 38.19 -58.35
N ALA A 200 -27.64 38.43 -57.50
CA ALA A 200 -29.00 38.77 -57.92
C ALA A 200 -29.04 40.07 -58.74
N LEU A 201 -28.34 41.12 -58.31
CA LEU A 201 -28.24 42.38 -59.05
C LEU A 201 -27.59 42.20 -60.42
N LEU A 202 -26.53 41.38 -60.51
CA LEU A 202 -25.86 41.07 -61.77
C LEU A 202 -26.82 40.34 -62.73
N CYS A 203 -27.54 39.33 -62.24
CA CYS A 203 -28.55 38.61 -63.02
C CYS A 203 -29.65 39.55 -63.56
N VAL A 204 -30.17 40.45 -62.71
CA VAL A 204 -31.17 41.44 -63.13
C VAL A 204 -30.61 42.41 -64.18
N GLY A 205 -29.38 42.87 -63.99
CA GLY A 205 -28.70 43.76 -64.94
C GLY A 205 -28.51 43.11 -66.32
N VAL A 206 -28.07 41.86 -66.36
CA VAL A 206 -27.93 41.11 -67.63
C VAL A 206 -29.29 40.86 -68.27
N TYR A 207 -30.30 40.50 -67.50
CA TYR A 207 -31.66 40.31 -68.03
C TYR A 207 -32.20 41.60 -68.68
N CYS A 208 -32.01 42.74 -68.03
CA CYS A 208 -32.41 44.05 -68.54
C CYS A 208 -31.56 44.53 -69.73
N PHE A 209 -30.32 44.05 -69.87
CA PHE A 209 -29.45 44.38 -71.01
C PHE A 209 -29.73 43.52 -72.24
N VAL A 210 -30.09 42.25 -72.04
CA VAL A 210 -30.41 41.30 -73.12
C VAL A 210 -31.82 41.49 -73.66
N THR A 211 -32.76 41.90 -72.82
CA THR A 211 -34.16 42.20 -73.19
C THR A 211 -34.27 43.61 -73.76
#